data_AF-A0A852RA05-F1
#
_entry.id   AF-A0A852RA05-F1
#
_cell.length_a   1.000
_cell.length_b   1.000
_cell.length_c   1.000
_cell.angle_alpha   90.00
_cell.angle_beta   90.00
_cell.angle_gamma   90.00
#
_symmetry.space_group_name_H-M   'P 1'
#
loop_
_entity.id
_entity.type
_entity.pdbx_description
1 polymer ?
#
loop_
_entity_poly.entity_id
_entity_poly.type
_entity_poly.pdbx_seq_one_letter_code
_entity_poly.pdbx_strand_id
1 'polypeptide(L)'
;MTQSATPGSEHPRPADGLPADLIPRIERAVARYGAGEPVPAAEVRARLAEIGAPADAGYVEFLSRWGGCFVGVPVHGWGNASILGNETVVELTSAARAEFGDGVIDGLVLADDGAGNPIWISSTGPVRLVDHNSGFEVVELAPSFAAWIDANVHD
;
A
#
# COMPACT_ATOMS: atom_id res chain seq x y z
N MET A 1 45.30 -12.67 7.49
CA MET A 1 44.60 -12.27 6.25
C MET A 1 43.12 -12.27 6.56
N THR A 2 42.47 -11.18 6.20
CA THR A 2 41.24 -10.64 6.78
C THR A 2 40.02 -11.49 6.43
N GLN A 3 39.12 -11.66 7.41
CA GLN A 3 37.80 -12.27 7.25
C GLN A 3 36.97 -11.47 6.24
N SER A 4 36.43 -12.14 5.22
CA SER A 4 35.39 -11.60 4.35
C SER A 4 34.05 -11.96 4.96
N ALA A 5 33.46 -11.03 5.72
CA ALA A 5 32.05 -11.07 6.08
C ALA A 5 31.23 -10.60 4.88
N THR A 6 30.38 -11.48 4.35
CA THR A 6 29.31 -11.14 3.43
C THR A 6 28.36 -10.15 4.13
N PRO A 7 28.01 -8.99 3.53
CA PRO A 7 26.97 -8.15 4.12
C PRO A 7 25.65 -8.89 3.99
N GLY A 8 24.99 -9.09 5.13
CA GLY A 8 23.69 -9.74 5.20
C GLY A 8 22.66 -8.99 4.38
N SER A 9 21.80 -9.75 3.71
CA SER A 9 20.49 -9.29 3.27
C SER A 9 19.71 -8.87 4.51
N GLU A 10 19.83 -7.59 4.90
CA GLU A 10 18.92 -6.99 5.87
C GLU A 10 17.55 -6.91 5.21
N HIS A 11 16.71 -7.89 5.54
CA HIS A 11 15.28 -7.81 5.33
C HIS A 11 14.82 -6.55 6.07
N PRO A 12 14.22 -5.54 5.40
CA PRO A 12 13.82 -4.31 6.05
C PRO A 12 12.84 -4.65 7.18
N ARG A 13 13.16 -4.16 8.39
CA ARG A 13 12.29 -4.34 9.55
C ARG A 13 10.99 -3.57 9.30
N PRO A 14 9.83 -4.05 9.80
CA PRO A 14 8.50 -3.48 9.57
C PRO A 14 8.24 -2.09 10.21
N ALA A 15 9.29 -1.29 10.47
CA ALA A 15 9.21 0.05 11.04
C ALA A 15 9.83 1.16 10.16
N ASP A 16 10.54 0.80 9.08
CA ASP A 16 11.45 1.71 8.39
C ASP A 16 10.88 2.24 7.06
N GLY A 17 9.78 3.01 7.10
CA GLY A 17 9.29 3.85 5.99
C GLY A 17 9.36 3.21 4.59
N LEU A 18 9.68 4.02 3.57
CA LEU A 18 10.05 3.55 2.23
C LEU A 18 11.57 3.43 2.09
N PRO A 19 12.10 2.33 1.52
CA PRO A 19 13.52 2.19 1.21
C PRO A 19 14.05 3.33 0.32
N ALA A 20 15.26 3.80 0.59
CA ALA A 20 15.84 4.97 -0.09
C ALA A 20 16.06 4.74 -1.59
N ASP A 21 16.35 3.52 -2.00
CA ASP A 21 16.51 3.08 -3.39
C ASP A 21 15.18 2.86 -4.11
N LEU A 22 14.09 2.64 -3.37
CA LEU A 22 12.74 2.54 -3.92
C LEU A 22 12.17 3.91 -4.31
N ILE A 23 12.50 4.97 -3.56
CA ILE A 23 11.97 6.32 -3.78
C ILE A 23 12.19 6.82 -5.22
N PRO A 24 13.40 6.75 -5.81
CA PRO A 24 13.61 7.20 -7.20
C PRO A 24 12.81 6.42 -8.24
N ARG A 25 12.47 5.16 -7.97
CA ARG A 25 11.64 4.33 -8.86
C ARG A 25 10.19 4.80 -8.83
N ILE A 26 9.67 5.03 -7.63
CA ILE A 26 8.35 5.64 -7.42
C ILE A 26 8.29 7.01 -8.09
N GLU A 27 9.29 7.87 -7.91
CA GLU A 27 9.33 9.21 -8.51
C GLU A 27 9.25 9.16 -10.04
N ARG A 28 9.92 8.21 -10.69
CA ARG A 28 9.81 8.01 -12.15
C ARG A 28 8.40 7.62 -12.57
N ALA A 29 7.78 6.69 -11.85
CA ALA A 29 6.41 6.27 -12.12
C ALA A 29 5.42 7.44 -11.91
N VAL A 30 5.54 8.18 -10.81
CA VAL A 30 4.71 9.35 -10.51
C VAL A 30 4.90 10.45 -11.56
N ALA A 31 6.13 10.70 -12.02
CA ALA A 31 6.39 11.66 -13.10
C ALA A 31 5.72 11.26 -14.42
N ARG A 32 5.50 9.96 -14.64
CA ARG A 32 4.85 9.42 -15.84
C ARG A 32 3.33 9.42 -15.75
N TYR A 33 2.77 9.01 -14.60
CA TYR A 33 1.34 8.75 -14.44
C TYR A 33 0.58 9.86 -13.69
N GLY A 34 1.31 10.78 -13.07
CA GLY A 34 0.76 11.87 -12.27
C GLY A 34 0.69 11.52 -10.78
N ALA A 35 0.93 12.54 -9.95
CA ALA A 35 0.71 12.47 -8.52
C ALA A 35 -0.77 12.73 -8.17
N GLY A 36 -1.19 12.25 -7.01
CA GLY A 36 -2.40 12.71 -6.36
C GLY A 36 -2.15 13.98 -5.56
N GLU A 37 -2.98 14.23 -4.56
CA GLU A 37 -2.79 15.32 -3.61
C GLU A 37 -2.10 14.79 -2.34
N PRO A 38 -0.86 15.19 -2.06
CA PRO A 38 -0.14 14.74 -0.88
C PRO A 38 -0.83 15.21 0.41
N VAL A 39 -0.91 14.32 1.40
CA VAL A 39 -1.53 14.60 2.71
C VAL A 39 -0.47 14.50 3.80
N PRO A 40 -0.26 15.52 4.66
CA PRO A 40 0.75 15.47 5.70
C PRO A 40 0.71 14.18 6.52
N ALA A 41 1.87 13.58 6.81
CA ALA A 41 1.94 12.27 7.47
C ALA A 41 1.19 12.22 8.82
N ALA A 42 1.18 13.32 9.59
CA ALA A 42 0.42 13.43 10.84
C ALA A 42 -1.10 13.36 10.60
N GLU A 43 -1.57 13.98 9.52
CA GLU A 43 -2.97 13.96 9.12
C GLU A 43 -3.38 12.58 8.57
N VAL A 44 -2.51 11.93 7.78
CA VAL A 44 -2.74 10.54 7.35
C VAL A 44 -2.92 9.63 8.56
N ARG A 45 -2.02 9.71 9.55
CA ARG A 45 -2.12 8.91 10.78
C ARG A 45 -3.41 9.19 11.56
N ALA A 46 -3.82 10.46 11.66
CA ALA A 46 -5.06 10.84 12.33
C ALA A 46 -6.29 10.22 11.63
N ARG A 47 -6.38 10.39 10.29
CA ARG A 47 -7.48 9.84 9.50
C ARG A 47 -7.52 8.31 9.54
N LEU A 48 -6.37 7.62 9.52
CA LEU A 48 -6.30 6.16 9.68
C LEU A 48 -6.78 5.71 11.07
N ALA A 49 -6.41 6.45 12.12
CA ALA A 49 -6.85 6.15 13.47
C ALA A 49 -8.37 6.32 13.65
N GLU A 50 -8.98 7.33 13.01
CA GLU A 50 -10.43 7.56 13.05
C GLU A 50 -11.25 6.39 12.51
N ILE A 51 -10.71 5.64 11.54
CA ILE A 51 -11.36 4.47 10.93
C ILE A 51 -10.85 3.14 11.48
N GLY A 52 -9.98 3.17 12.50
CA GLY A 52 -9.41 1.96 13.12
C GLY A 52 -8.47 1.16 12.20
N ALA A 53 -7.84 1.81 11.22
CA ALA A 53 -6.95 1.17 10.26
C ALA A 53 -5.48 1.15 10.74
N PRO A 54 -4.67 0.18 10.27
CA PRO A 54 -3.24 0.14 10.58
C PRO A 54 -2.50 1.34 9.97
N ALA A 55 -1.59 1.94 10.73
CA ALA A 55 -0.75 3.04 10.30
C ALA A 55 0.63 2.54 9.82
N ASP A 56 0.66 1.87 8.66
CA ASP A 56 1.89 1.40 8.03
C ASP A 56 2.81 2.59 7.68
N ALA A 57 4.08 2.51 8.08
CA ALA A 57 5.02 3.62 7.93
C ALA A 57 5.33 3.95 6.46
N GLY A 58 5.46 2.93 5.61
CA GLY A 58 5.71 3.11 4.18
C GLY A 58 4.51 3.71 3.46
N TYR A 59 3.30 3.26 3.81
CA TYR A 59 2.07 3.81 3.23
C TYR A 59 1.82 5.27 3.67
N VAL A 60 2.04 5.57 4.95
CA VAL A 60 1.96 6.95 5.47
C VAL A 60 2.96 7.86 4.75
N GLU A 61 4.21 7.39 4.59
CA GLU A 61 5.22 8.14 3.86
C GLU A 61 4.82 8.35 2.39
N PHE A 62 4.30 7.32 1.73
CA PHE A 62 3.84 7.36 0.35
C PHE A 62 2.78 8.44 0.12
N LEU A 63 1.69 8.39 0.89
CA LEU A 63 0.61 9.39 0.76
C LEU A 63 1.09 10.80 1.08
N SER A 64 2.06 10.95 1.99
CA SER A 64 2.60 12.26 2.34
C SER A 64 3.46 12.91 1.27
N ARG A 65 4.02 12.11 0.36
CA ARG A 65 4.86 12.59 -0.74
C ARG A 65 4.09 12.75 -2.04
N TRP A 66 3.19 11.82 -2.35
CA TRP A 66 2.59 11.72 -3.69
C TRP A 66 1.07 11.65 -3.72
N GLY A 67 0.40 11.53 -2.57
CA GLY A 67 -1.02 11.21 -2.52
C GLY A 67 -1.31 9.82 -3.11
N GLY A 68 -2.58 9.55 -3.43
CA GLY A 68 -2.93 8.33 -4.14
C GLY A 68 -2.49 8.43 -5.59
N CYS A 69 -1.75 7.45 -6.12
CA CYS A 69 -1.27 7.48 -7.50
C CYS A 69 -0.94 6.07 -8.02
N PHE A 70 -0.78 5.96 -9.33
CA PHE A 70 -0.43 4.71 -9.99
C PHE A 70 1.09 4.58 -10.13
N VAL A 71 1.66 3.51 -9.57
CA VAL A 71 3.11 3.26 -9.54
C VAL A 71 3.45 1.85 -10.04
N GLY A 72 2.75 1.39 -11.09
CA GLY A 72 2.76 -0.01 -11.55
C GLY A 72 1.60 -0.81 -10.98
N VAL A 73 1.17 -0.45 -9.77
CA VAL A 73 -0.10 -0.82 -9.14
C VAL A 73 -0.86 0.44 -8.74
N PRO A 74 -2.21 0.39 -8.68
CA PRO A 74 -2.98 1.48 -8.10
C PRO A 74 -2.68 1.57 -6.60
N VAL A 75 -2.48 2.78 -6.08
CA VAL A 75 -2.41 3.04 -4.64
C VAL A 75 -3.36 4.20 -4.35
N HIS A 76 -4.52 3.89 -3.77
CA HIS A 76 -5.51 4.88 -3.41
C HIS A 76 -5.12 5.60 -2.12
N GLY A 77 -5.61 6.83 -1.96
CA GLY A 77 -5.51 7.65 -0.76
C GLY A 77 -6.79 8.45 -0.55
N TRP A 78 -6.67 9.69 -0.10
CA TRP A 78 -7.78 10.65 -0.09
C TRP A 78 -7.75 11.61 -1.28
N GLY A 79 -6.56 12.00 -1.71
CA GLY A 79 -6.34 12.80 -2.91
C GLY A 79 -5.65 11.95 -3.96
N ASN A 80 -6.43 11.40 -4.89
CA ASN A 80 -5.92 10.50 -5.91
C ASN A 80 -5.53 11.25 -7.18
N ALA A 81 -4.54 10.72 -7.89
CA ALA A 81 -4.24 11.09 -9.26
C ALA A 81 -5.46 10.79 -10.13
N SER A 82 -5.72 11.64 -11.13
CA SER A 82 -6.91 11.53 -11.99
C SER A 82 -7.05 10.17 -12.70
N ILE A 83 -5.95 9.42 -12.84
CA ILE A 83 -5.95 8.08 -13.45
C ILE A 83 -6.59 7.00 -12.57
N LEU A 84 -6.63 7.18 -11.24
CA LEU A 84 -7.18 6.20 -10.29
C LEU A 84 -8.67 6.40 -9.99
N GLY A 85 -9.28 7.49 -10.47
CA GLY A 85 -10.62 7.86 -10.06
C GLY A 85 -10.66 8.58 -8.71
N ASN A 86 -11.87 8.72 -8.16
CA ASN A 86 -12.13 9.53 -6.96
C ASN A 86 -12.39 8.69 -5.72
N GLU A 87 -12.42 7.36 -5.85
CA GLU A 87 -12.66 6.43 -4.76
C GLU A 87 -11.55 6.55 -3.71
N THR A 88 -11.96 6.92 -2.51
CA THR A 88 -11.08 7.02 -1.35
C THR A 88 -10.85 5.64 -0.72
N VAL A 89 -9.76 5.50 0.02
CA VAL A 89 -9.51 4.27 0.80
C VAL A 89 -10.60 3.97 1.84
N VAL A 90 -11.33 4.98 2.30
CA VAL A 90 -12.46 4.81 3.22
C VAL A 90 -13.62 4.12 2.50
N GLU A 91 -13.95 4.58 1.29
CA GLU A 91 -15.01 4.01 0.46
C GLU A 91 -14.64 2.59 0.04
N LEU A 92 -13.41 2.37 -0.43
CA LEU A 92 -12.91 1.04 -0.81
C LEU A 92 -12.95 0.06 0.36
N THR A 93 -12.46 0.49 1.54
CA THR A 93 -12.46 -0.36 2.74
C THR A 93 -13.89 -0.68 3.19
N SER A 94 -14.79 0.29 3.16
CA SER A 94 -16.19 0.07 3.56
C SER A 94 -16.92 -0.87 2.60
N ALA A 95 -16.70 -0.70 1.28
CA ALA A 95 -17.28 -1.57 0.26
C ALA A 95 -16.79 -3.02 0.42
N ALA A 96 -15.47 -3.21 0.56
CA ALA A 96 -14.89 -4.54 0.75
C ALA A 96 -15.37 -5.21 2.04
N ARG A 97 -15.46 -4.47 3.16
CA ARG A 97 -16.01 -5.02 4.42
C ARG A 97 -17.49 -5.40 4.29
N ALA A 98 -18.28 -4.63 3.55
CA ALA A 98 -19.68 -4.97 3.29
C ALA A 98 -19.83 -6.24 2.44
N GLU A 99 -18.91 -6.49 1.53
CA GLU A 99 -18.94 -7.65 0.62
C GLU A 99 -18.34 -8.91 1.24
N PHE A 100 -17.15 -8.81 1.84
CA PHE A 100 -16.37 -9.95 2.33
C PHE A 100 -16.48 -10.17 3.85
N GLY A 101 -16.98 -9.17 4.58
CA GLY A 101 -17.09 -9.17 6.03
C GLY A 101 -15.82 -8.70 6.75
N ASP A 102 -16.01 -8.09 7.92
CA ASP A 102 -14.95 -7.56 8.77
C ASP A 102 -13.97 -8.63 9.28
N GLY A 103 -14.39 -9.90 9.29
CA GLY A 103 -13.53 -11.04 9.66
C GLY A 103 -12.49 -11.39 8.61
N VAL A 104 -12.69 -10.97 7.36
CA VAL A 104 -11.74 -11.18 6.24
C VAL A 104 -10.92 -9.91 6.03
N ILE A 105 -11.59 -8.77 5.89
CA ILE A 105 -10.96 -7.47 5.65
C ILE A 105 -10.67 -6.78 6.99
N ASP A 106 -9.60 -7.23 7.62
CA ASP A 106 -9.19 -6.82 8.97
C ASP A 106 -8.40 -5.49 9.01
N GLY A 107 -8.15 -4.85 7.86
CA GLY A 107 -7.27 -3.70 7.76
C GLY A 107 -7.77 -2.63 6.78
N LEU A 108 -6.85 -2.05 6.01
CA LEU A 108 -7.14 -0.93 5.10
C LEU A 108 -6.98 -1.34 3.63
N VAL A 109 -8.07 -1.27 2.87
CA VAL A 109 -8.04 -1.48 1.42
C VAL A 109 -7.44 -0.25 0.74
N LEU A 110 -6.41 -0.48 -0.07
CA LEU A 110 -5.66 0.58 -0.76
C LEU A 110 -5.65 0.41 -2.28
N ALA A 111 -6.15 -0.72 -2.78
CA ALA A 111 -6.18 -1.05 -4.20
C ALA A 111 -7.17 -2.19 -4.47
N ASP A 112 -7.40 -2.48 -5.75
CA ASP A 112 -7.93 -3.73 -6.25
C ASP A 112 -7.05 -4.29 -7.37
N ASP A 113 -7.24 -5.56 -7.73
CA ASP A 113 -6.46 -6.24 -8.76
C ASP A 113 -6.90 -5.95 -10.21
N GLY A 114 -7.84 -5.02 -10.41
CA GLY A 114 -8.46 -4.71 -11.70
C GLY A 114 -9.64 -5.61 -12.06
N ALA A 115 -9.88 -6.68 -11.29
CA ALA A 115 -11.09 -7.52 -11.37
C ALA A 115 -12.07 -7.21 -10.22
N GLY A 116 -11.76 -6.21 -9.39
CA GLY A 116 -12.56 -5.84 -8.22
C GLY A 116 -12.22 -6.60 -6.94
N ASN A 117 -11.17 -7.44 -6.95
CA ASN A 117 -10.74 -8.10 -5.72
C ASN A 117 -9.91 -7.13 -4.86
N PRO A 118 -10.28 -6.88 -3.60
CA PRO A 118 -9.62 -5.87 -2.80
C PRO A 118 -8.23 -6.31 -2.35
N ILE A 119 -7.29 -5.37 -2.41
CA ILE A 119 -5.93 -5.48 -1.89
C ILE A 119 -5.81 -4.55 -0.67
N TRP A 120 -5.40 -5.11 0.47
CA TRP A 120 -5.36 -4.36 1.73
C TRP A 120 -4.09 -4.61 2.53
N ILE A 121 -3.70 -3.61 3.34
CA ILE A 121 -2.76 -3.79 4.45
C ILE A 121 -3.55 -4.37 5.61
N SER A 122 -3.25 -5.61 6.00
CA SER A 122 -3.88 -6.26 7.15
C SER A 122 -3.57 -5.55 8.46
N SER A 123 -4.39 -5.83 9.49
CA SER A 123 -4.16 -5.29 10.85
C SER A 123 -2.76 -5.63 11.40
N THR A 124 -2.17 -6.71 10.90
CA THR A 124 -0.84 -7.21 11.29
C THR A 124 0.31 -6.68 10.42
N GLY A 125 0.04 -5.95 9.34
CA GLY A 125 1.06 -5.34 8.47
C GLY A 125 1.19 -5.92 7.05
N PRO A 126 1.10 -7.24 6.82
CA PRO A 126 1.19 -7.80 5.47
C PRO A 126 0.12 -7.28 4.51
N VAL A 127 0.47 -7.20 3.23
CA VAL A 127 -0.44 -6.88 2.13
C VAL A 127 -1.09 -8.16 1.63
N ARG A 128 -2.42 -8.18 1.56
CA ARG A 128 -3.21 -9.35 1.19
C ARG A 128 -4.21 -9.04 0.07
N LEU A 129 -4.64 -10.09 -0.60
CA LEU A 129 -5.68 -10.12 -1.62
C LEU A 129 -6.68 -11.22 -1.24
N VAL A 130 -7.97 -11.01 -1.51
CA VAL A 130 -8.98 -12.06 -1.43
C VAL A 130 -9.44 -12.38 -2.84
N ASP A 131 -9.25 -13.61 -3.29
CA ASP A 131 -9.65 -14.03 -4.64
C ASP A 131 -11.08 -14.57 -4.64
N HIS A 132 -11.98 -13.81 -5.29
CA HIS A 132 -13.38 -14.18 -5.48
C HIS A 132 -13.54 -15.48 -6.29
N ASN A 133 -12.63 -15.80 -7.20
CA ASN A 133 -12.72 -16.97 -8.08
C ASN A 133 -12.21 -18.26 -7.44
N SER A 134 -11.45 -18.15 -6.34
CA SER A 134 -10.85 -19.28 -5.63
C SER A 134 -11.55 -19.57 -4.30
N GLY A 135 -12.81 -19.16 -4.14
CA GLY A 135 -13.60 -19.42 -2.94
C GLY A 135 -13.25 -18.53 -1.76
N PHE A 136 -12.89 -17.27 -2.02
CA PHE A 136 -12.48 -16.27 -1.02
C PHE A 136 -11.18 -16.63 -0.31
N GLU A 137 -10.25 -17.27 -1.02
CA GLU A 137 -8.92 -17.52 -0.50
C GLU A 137 -8.18 -16.20 -0.26
N VAL A 138 -7.62 -16.04 0.94
CA VAL A 138 -6.79 -14.89 1.29
C VAL A 138 -5.34 -15.23 1.01
N VAL A 139 -4.74 -14.51 0.07
CA VAL A 139 -3.35 -14.65 -0.35
C VAL A 139 -2.53 -13.50 0.19
N GLU A 140 -1.38 -13.80 0.79
CA GLU A 140 -0.39 -12.78 1.12
C GLU A 140 0.42 -12.42 -0.15
N LEU A 141 0.36 -11.15 -0.55
CA LEU A 141 1.11 -10.63 -1.70
C LEU A 141 2.51 -10.16 -1.31
N ALA A 142 2.66 -9.61 -0.10
CA ALA A 142 3.92 -9.11 0.41
C ALA A 142 3.88 -8.97 1.94
N PRO A 143 5.05 -9.05 2.62
CA PRO A 143 5.13 -8.90 4.08
C PRO A 143 4.88 -7.46 4.57
N SER A 144 4.91 -6.46 3.70
CA SER A 144 4.66 -5.05 4.03
C SER A 144 4.27 -4.24 2.79
N PHE A 145 3.76 -3.03 2.99
CA PHE A 145 3.46 -2.10 1.88
C PHE A 145 4.72 -1.79 1.05
N ALA A 146 5.85 -1.50 1.70
CA ALA A 146 7.10 -1.19 0.99
C ALA A 146 7.57 -2.35 0.11
N ALA A 147 7.50 -3.59 0.61
CA ALA A 147 7.85 -4.78 -0.17
C ALA A 147 6.88 -5.01 -1.35
N TRP A 148 5.60 -4.71 -1.16
CA TRP A 148 4.60 -4.79 -2.24
C TRP A 148 4.90 -3.78 -3.35
N ILE A 149 5.18 -2.53 -3.00
CA ILE A 149 5.54 -1.50 -4.00
C ILE A 149 6.85 -1.85 -4.69
N ASP A 150 7.87 -2.30 -3.95
CA ASP A 150 9.17 -2.69 -4.52
C ASP A 150 9.06 -3.76 -5.61
N ALA A 151 8.20 -4.76 -5.38
CA ALA A 151 7.93 -5.84 -6.32
C ALA A 151 7.15 -5.41 -7.57
N ASN A 152 6.37 -4.32 -7.50
CA ASN A 152 5.44 -3.91 -8.54
C ASN A 152 5.84 -2.65 -9.30
N VAL A 153 6.67 -1.78 -8.72
CA VAL A 153 7.05 -0.54 -9.40
C VAL A 153 7.97 -0.82 -10.59
N HIS A 154 7.52 -0.36 -11.76
CA HIS A 154 8.26 -0.50 -13.01
C HIS A 154 9.27 0.64 -13.17
N ASP A 155 10.41 0.33 -13.82
CA ASP A 155 11.50 1.28 -14.09
C ASP A 155 11.29 2.15 -15.33
#